data_AF-A0A8H4RKB5-F1
#
_entry.id   AF-A0A8H4RKB5-F1
#
_cell.length_a   1.000
_cell.length_b   1.000
_cell.length_c   1.000
_cell.angle_alpha   90.00
_cell.angle_beta   90.00
_cell.angle_gamma   90.00
#
_symmetry.space_group_name_H-M   'P 1'
#
loop_
_entity.id
_entity.type
_entity.pdbx_description
1 polymer ?
#
loop_
_entity_poly.entity_id
_entity_poly.type
_entity_poly.pdbx_seq_one_letter_code
_entity_poly.pdbx_strand_id
1 'polypeptide(L)'
;MSSSETLTQRLLSLNVPLWTEATQDPFLEQAGKGTLEKSVLEKWLRSDRAYARAYVRFAGRVIAEIAKVLGQGGKGGEGDIVEGTLDLFLDALVNVRKELKFFEDVATRYYLDLSSNEEEEGVEDGVRMYRELFEEVSDFDGEEGKEGISGVVGILQPLVLLWGTEKCYLEAWRFAASFTSHDHQNLDSNNEDADGGALRKEFIPNWTSDEFAAFVQRIEGVVEEVWECVPVEKRQLLGGEMERLWERILRVEGAFWPRI
;
A
#
# COMPACT_ATOMS: atom_id res chain seq x y z
N MET A 1 11.02 21.65 24.29
CA MET A 1 11.64 21.25 23.01
C MET A 1 10.49 21.01 22.06
N SER A 2 10.34 21.84 21.02
CA SER A 2 9.37 21.54 19.97
C SER A 2 9.83 20.23 19.34
N SER A 3 9.03 19.16 19.42
CA SER A 3 9.27 18.00 18.58
C SER A 3 9.31 18.51 17.15
N SER A 4 10.40 18.24 16.42
CA SER A 4 10.36 18.41 14.97
C SER A 4 9.26 17.49 14.44
N GLU A 5 8.48 17.96 13.47
CA GLU A 5 7.55 17.12 12.72
C GLU A 5 8.35 16.00 12.01
N THR A 6 7.84 14.77 12.05
CA THR A 6 8.45 13.63 11.36
C THR A 6 8.11 13.65 9.86
N LEU A 7 8.79 12.84 9.04
CA LEU A 7 8.51 12.85 7.60
C LEU A 7 7.07 12.37 7.31
N THR A 8 6.64 11.25 7.89
CA THR A 8 5.30 10.70 7.67
C THR A 8 4.20 11.64 8.18
N GLN A 9 4.41 12.29 9.33
CA GLN A 9 3.50 13.32 9.84
C GLN A 9 3.33 14.47 8.85
N ARG A 10 4.44 14.96 8.29
CA ARG A 10 4.41 15.99 7.26
C ARG A 10 3.65 15.53 6.04
N LEU A 11 3.94 14.34 5.51
CA LEU A 11 3.25 13.79 4.33
C LEU A 11 1.74 13.68 4.57
N LEU A 12 1.30 13.11 5.70
CA LEU A 12 -0.11 13.00 6.07
C LEU A 12 -0.83 14.35 6.23
N SER A 13 -0.10 15.41 6.58
CA SER A 13 -0.66 16.77 6.67
C SER A 13 -0.95 17.41 5.30
N LEU A 14 -0.38 16.87 4.23
CA LEU A 14 -0.49 17.38 2.87
C LEU A 14 -1.58 16.67 2.09
N ASN A 15 -2.08 17.33 1.03
CA ASN A 15 -2.98 16.74 0.04
C ASN A 15 -4.25 16.08 0.65
N VAL A 16 -4.78 16.64 1.75
CA VAL A 16 -5.96 16.11 2.45
C VAL A 16 -7.15 15.76 1.55
N PRO A 17 -7.48 16.54 0.48
CA PRO A 17 -8.52 16.13 -0.46
C PRO A 17 -8.20 14.81 -1.19
N LEU A 18 -6.97 14.66 -1.71
CA LEU A 18 -6.53 13.43 -2.38
C LEU A 18 -6.47 12.25 -1.40
N TRP A 19 -6.07 12.49 -0.15
CA TRP A 19 -6.12 11.48 0.92
C TRP A 19 -7.54 10.98 1.16
N THR A 20 -8.51 11.90 1.18
CA THR A 20 -9.93 11.56 1.35
C THR A 20 -10.43 10.75 0.16
N GLU A 21 -10.12 11.16 -1.07
CA GLU A 21 -10.46 10.41 -2.29
C GLU A 21 -9.84 9.00 -2.29
N ALA A 22 -8.59 8.87 -1.85
CA ALA A 22 -7.88 7.60 -1.78
C ALA A 22 -8.43 6.63 -0.71
N THR A 23 -9.00 7.15 0.39
CA THR A 23 -9.35 6.33 1.58
C THR A 23 -10.83 6.30 1.92
N GLN A 24 -11.66 7.12 1.28
CA GLN A 24 -13.10 7.24 1.58
C GLN A 24 -13.94 7.18 0.30
N ASP A 25 -13.58 6.28 -0.61
CA ASP A 25 -14.29 6.06 -1.87
C ASP A 25 -15.69 5.44 -1.64
N PRO A 26 -16.71 5.77 -2.46
CA PRO A 26 -18.03 5.14 -2.40
C PRO A 26 -18.00 3.60 -2.42
N PHE A 27 -17.02 2.98 -3.08
CA PHE A 27 -16.80 1.53 -3.05
C PHE A 27 -16.64 1.01 -1.62
N LEU A 28 -15.82 1.69 -0.81
CA LEU A 28 -15.53 1.30 0.57
C LEU A 28 -16.76 1.48 1.48
N GLU A 29 -17.52 2.55 1.26
CA GLU A 29 -18.78 2.77 1.99
C GLU A 29 -19.78 1.65 1.70
N GLN A 30 -19.99 1.29 0.43
CA GLN A 30 -20.90 0.20 0.05
C GLN A 30 -20.40 -1.17 0.49
N ALA A 31 -19.08 -1.39 0.46
CA ALA A 31 -18.45 -2.60 1.00
C ALA A 31 -18.76 -2.77 2.49
N GLY A 32 -18.61 -1.71 3.28
CA GLY A 32 -18.91 -1.70 4.71
C GLY A 32 -20.39 -1.91 5.03
N LYS A 33 -21.29 -1.41 4.18
CA LYS A 33 -22.75 -1.58 4.27
C LYS A 33 -23.25 -2.95 3.80
N GLY A 34 -22.41 -3.73 3.11
CA GLY A 34 -22.82 -5.01 2.51
C GLY A 34 -23.74 -4.85 1.30
N THR A 35 -23.76 -3.67 0.68
CA THR A 35 -24.61 -3.37 -0.49
C THR A 35 -23.86 -3.42 -1.81
N LEU A 36 -22.56 -3.72 -1.79
CA LEU A 36 -21.74 -3.78 -3.00
C LEU A 36 -22.10 -5.01 -3.83
N GLU A 37 -22.46 -4.80 -5.09
CA GLU A 37 -22.78 -5.87 -6.04
C GLU A 37 -21.58 -6.79 -6.27
N LYS A 38 -21.88 -8.08 -6.41
CA LYS A 38 -20.87 -9.14 -6.58
C LYS A 38 -19.96 -8.92 -7.80
N SER A 39 -20.51 -8.44 -8.91
CA SER A 39 -19.74 -8.16 -10.13
C SER A 39 -18.73 -7.03 -9.96
N VAL A 40 -19.04 -6.05 -9.10
CA VAL A 40 -18.11 -4.97 -8.75
C VAL A 40 -16.98 -5.49 -7.87
N LEU A 41 -17.30 -6.35 -6.89
CA LEU A 41 -16.31 -7.05 -6.08
C LEU A 41 -15.36 -7.90 -6.94
N GLU A 42 -15.89 -8.66 -7.90
CA GLU A 42 -15.10 -9.46 -8.85
C GLU A 42 -14.15 -8.58 -9.66
N LYS A 43 -14.65 -7.46 -10.19
CA LYS A 43 -13.84 -6.49 -10.94
C LYS A 43 -12.70 -5.91 -10.10
N TRP A 44 -13.00 -5.49 -8.87
CA TRP A 44 -11.98 -5.01 -7.95
C TRP A 44 -10.96 -6.11 -7.64
N LEU A 45 -11.39 -7.32 -7.31
CA LEU A 45 -10.50 -8.42 -6.91
C LEU A 45 -9.55 -8.84 -8.06
N ARG A 46 -10.01 -8.76 -9.31
CA ARG A 46 -9.15 -8.95 -10.49
C ARG A 46 -8.08 -7.86 -10.61
N SER A 47 -8.47 -6.61 -10.36
CA SER A 47 -7.55 -5.47 -10.36
C SER A 47 -6.52 -5.56 -9.23
N ASP A 48 -6.97 -5.94 -8.04
CA ASP A 48 -6.14 -6.14 -6.85
C ASP A 48 -5.15 -7.29 -7.02
N ARG A 49 -5.57 -8.40 -7.66
CA ARG A 49 -4.68 -9.49 -8.07
C ARG A 49 -3.61 -9.04 -9.08
N ALA A 50 -3.98 -8.19 -10.04
CA ALA A 50 -3.05 -7.64 -11.03
C ALA A 50 -2.05 -6.66 -10.40
N TYR A 51 -2.51 -5.86 -9.44
CA TYR A 51 -1.70 -5.00 -8.60
C TYR A 51 -0.71 -5.80 -7.74
N ALA A 52 -1.17 -6.83 -7.02
CA ALA A 52 -0.32 -7.71 -6.20
C ALA A 52 0.81 -8.36 -7.02
N ARG A 53 0.55 -8.73 -8.27
CA ARG A 53 1.60 -9.22 -9.19
C ARG A 53 2.61 -8.14 -9.57
N ALA A 54 2.18 -6.89 -9.74
CA ALA A 54 3.07 -5.75 -9.98
C ALA A 54 3.90 -5.43 -8.74
N TYR A 55 3.30 -5.48 -7.55
CA TYR A 55 3.98 -5.31 -6.27
C TYR A 55 5.11 -6.32 -6.09
N VAL A 56 4.88 -7.60 -6.41
CA VAL A 56 5.93 -8.63 -6.34
C VAL A 56 7.15 -8.27 -7.20
N ARG A 57 6.92 -7.70 -8.40
CA ARG A 57 8.02 -7.24 -9.26
C ARG A 57 8.73 -6.03 -8.69
N PHE A 58 7.97 -5.05 -8.18
CA PHE A 58 8.50 -3.87 -7.50
C PHE A 58 9.41 -4.26 -6.34
N ALA A 59 8.88 -5.02 -5.36
CA ALA A 59 9.63 -5.45 -4.20
C ALA A 59 10.85 -6.29 -4.57
N GLY A 60 10.75 -7.17 -5.58
CA GLY A 60 11.88 -7.96 -6.07
C GLY A 60 13.02 -7.10 -6.63
N ARG A 61 12.70 -6.01 -7.36
CA ARG A 61 13.71 -5.05 -7.86
C ARG A 61 14.33 -4.25 -6.73
N VAL A 62 13.53 -3.75 -5.79
CA VAL A 62 14.04 -3.02 -4.63
C VAL A 62 14.98 -3.89 -3.80
N ILE A 63 14.62 -5.15 -3.54
CA ILE A 63 15.48 -6.11 -2.85
C ILE A 63 16.81 -6.29 -3.58
N ALA A 64 16.79 -6.39 -4.92
CA ALA A 64 18.01 -6.54 -5.71
C ALA A 64 18.95 -5.32 -5.57
N GLU A 65 18.41 -4.11 -5.46
CA GLU A 65 19.19 -2.89 -5.23
C GLU A 65 19.68 -2.77 -3.78
N ILE A 66 18.85 -3.08 -2.79
CA ILE A 66 19.24 -3.16 -1.38
C ILE A 66 20.40 -4.16 -1.22
N ALA A 67 20.34 -5.30 -1.91
CA ALA A 67 21.36 -6.33 -1.84
C ALA A 67 22.76 -5.85 -2.26
N LYS A 68 22.87 -4.82 -3.12
CA LYS A 68 24.16 -4.26 -3.52
C LYS A 68 24.84 -3.50 -2.38
N VAL A 69 24.06 -2.84 -1.52
CA VAL A 69 24.56 -2.03 -0.39
C VAL A 69 24.65 -2.81 0.92
N LEU A 70 24.27 -4.08 0.93
CA LEU A 70 24.45 -4.96 2.10
C LEU A 70 25.92 -5.05 2.51
N GLY A 71 26.15 -4.97 3.82
CA GLY A 71 27.51 -5.02 4.38
C GLY A 71 28.37 -3.80 4.08
N GLN A 72 27.88 -2.79 3.34
CA GLN A 72 28.59 -1.52 3.11
C GLN A 72 28.52 -0.55 4.30
N GLY A 73 28.13 -1.02 5.49
CA GLY A 73 27.95 -0.22 6.70
C GLY A 73 29.21 0.51 7.17
N GLY A 74 29.26 1.82 6.95
CA GLY A 74 30.11 2.75 7.68
C GLY A 74 29.64 2.92 9.13
N LYS A 75 30.47 3.56 9.97
CA LYS A 75 30.16 3.83 11.39
C LYS A 75 28.79 4.52 11.52
N GLY A 76 27.86 3.96 12.31
CA GLY A 76 26.65 4.70 12.72
C GLY A 76 25.32 3.95 12.78
N GLY A 77 25.26 2.64 12.49
CA GLY A 77 24.00 1.87 12.53
C GLY A 77 23.25 1.82 11.20
N GLU A 78 23.75 2.48 10.15
CA GLU A 78 23.17 2.44 8.79
C GLU A 78 23.04 1.01 8.24
N GLY A 79 23.99 0.12 8.58
CA GLY A 79 23.92 -1.29 8.19
C GLY A 79 22.70 -2.00 8.76
N ASP A 80 22.33 -1.71 10.01
CA ASP A 80 21.16 -2.32 10.66
C ASP A 80 19.86 -1.83 10.01
N ILE A 81 19.82 -0.57 9.54
CA ILE A 81 18.67 -0.01 8.81
C ILE A 81 18.51 -0.68 7.45
N VAL A 82 19.61 -0.92 6.72
CA VAL A 82 19.58 -1.60 5.42
C VAL A 82 19.08 -3.04 5.58
N GLU A 83 19.58 -3.77 6.59
CA GLU A 83 19.11 -5.13 6.91
C GLU A 83 17.63 -5.13 7.33
N GLY A 84 17.22 -4.19 8.20
CA GLY A 84 15.82 -4.05 8.60
C GLY A 84 14.90 -3.70 7.43
N THR A 85 15.39 -2.93 6.46
CA THR A 85 14.64 -2.63 5.24
C THR A 85 14.52 -3.85 4.33
N LEU A 86 15.59 -4.65 4.20
CA LEU A 86 15.53 -5.94 3.49
C LEU A 86 14.48 -6.87 4.11
N ASP A 87 14.50 -7.02 5.44
CA ASP A 87 13.53 -7.84 6.17
C ASP A 87 12.10 -7.36 5.93
N LEU A 88 11.85 -6.04 5.91
CA LEU A 88 10.53 -5.47 5.60
C LEU A 88 10.04 -5.85 4.20
N PHE A 89 10.88 -5.72 3.17
CA PHE A 89 10.49 -6.08 1.80
C PHE A 89 10.29 -7.59 1.63
N LEU A 90 11.03 -8.42 2.37
CA LEU A 90 10.82 -9.87 2.40
C LEU A 90 9.49 -10.21 3.09
N ASP A 91 9.19 -9.61 4.23
CA ASP A 91 7.90 -9.73 4.94
C ASP A 91 6.75 -9.30 4.02
N ALA A 92 6.90 -8.18 3.32
CA ALA A 92 5.93 -7.66 2.36
C ALA A 92 5.63 -8.69 1.24
N LEU A 93 6.65 -9.30 0.65
CA LEU A 93 6.48 -10.36 -0.34
C LEU A 93 5.77 -11.60 0.23
N VAL A 94 6.10 -11.99 1.47
CA VAL A 94 5.42 -13.11 2.13
C VAL A 94 3.94 -12.79 2.33
N ASN A 95 3.61 -11.57 2.75
CA ASN A 95 2.24 -11.12 2.95
C ASN A 95 1.45 -11.10 1.64
N VAL A 96 1.97 -10.47 0.58
CA VAL A 96 1.30 -10.47 -0.74
C VAL A 96 1.10 -11.88 -1.29
N ARG A 97 2.03 -12.81 -1.03
CA ARG A 97 1.84 -14.23 -1.41
C ARG A 97 0.72 -14.92 -0.63
N LYS A 98 0.55 -14.61 0.65
CA LYS A 98 -0.58 -15.09 1.46
C LYS A 98 -1.89 -14.49 0.95
N GLU A 99 -1.92 -13.20 0.65
CA GLU A 99 -3.09 -12.49 0.12
C GLU A 99 -3.55 -13.06 -1.22
N LEU A 100 -2.63 -13.27 -2.16
CA LEU A 100 -2.96 -13.90 -3.43
C LEU A 100 -3.61 -15.28 -3.27
N LYS A 101 -3.19 -16.06 -2.25
CA LYS A 101 -3.85 -17.34 -1.94
C LYS A 101 -5.21 -17.12 -1.28
N PHE A 102 -5.29 -16.20 -0.34
CA PHE A 102 -6.53 -15.81 0.33
C PHE A 102 -7.60 -15.37 -0.67
N PHE A 103 -7.23 -14.64 -1.73
CA PHE A 103 -8.15 -14.24 -2.80
C PHE A 103 -8.79 -15.43 -3.51
N GLU A 104 -7.99 -16.44 -3.87
CA GLU A 104 -8.50 -17.66 -4.52
C GLU A 104 -9.42 -18.46 -3.57
N ASP A 105 -9.05 -18.55 -2.29
CA ASP A 105 -9.81 -19.26 -1.27
C ASP A 105 -11.16 -18.56 -0.99
N VAL A 106 -11.20 -17.22 -0.91
CA VAL A 106 -12.44 -16.44 -0.77
C VAL A 106 -13.26 -16.51 -2.05
N ALA A 107 -12.65 -16.34 -3.22
CA ALA A 107 -13.37 -16.42 -4.49
C ALA A 107 -14.08 -17.77 -4.66
N THR A 108 -13.42 -18.86 -4.27
CA THR A 108 -14.03 -20.19 -4.28
C THR A 108 -15.21 -20.30 -3.30
N ARG A 109 -15.05 -19.80 -2.06
CA ARG A 109 -16.10 -19.89 -1.02
C ARG A 109 -17.34 -19.05 -1.34
N TYR A 110 -17.15 -17.90 -1.99
CA TYR A 110 -18.22 -16.95 -2.30
C TYR A 110 -18.66 -16.99 -3.77
N TYR A 111 -18.15 -17.95 -4.54
CA TYR A 111 -18.45 -18.14 -5.96
C TYR A 111 -18.14 -16.90 -6.83
N LEU A 112 -17.03 -16.20 -6.55
CA LEU A 112 -16.58 -15.03 -7.31
C LEU A 112 -15.84 -15.48 -8.58
N ASP A 113 -16.18 -14.91 -9.73
CA ASP A 113 -15.50 -15.20 -10.98
C ASP A 113 -14.28 -14.30 -11.20
N LEU A 114 -13.09 -14.91 -11.14
CA LEU A 114 -11.79 -14.27 -11.40
C LEU A 114 -11.14 -14.73 -12.71
N SER A 115 -11.91 -15.37 -13.60
CA SER A 115 -11.38 -16.03 -14.80
C SER A 115 -11.03 -15.09 -15.95
N SER A 116 -11.58 -13.88 -16.00
CA SER A 116 -11.28 -12.94 -17.07
C SER A 116 -9.84 -12.43 -17.01
N ASN A 117 -9.21 -12.35 -18.18
CA ASN A 117 -7.83 -11.93 -18.32
C ASN A 117 -7.73 -10.44 -18.73
N GLU A 118 -6.58 -9.83 -18.46
CA GLU A 118 -6.30 -8.42 -18.82
C GLU A 118 -6.36 -8.15 -20.34
N GLU A 119 -6.23 -9.18 -21.18
CA GLU A 119 -6.27 -9.06 -22.64
C GLU A 119 -7.70 -8.84 -23.16
N GLU A 120 -8.71 -9.38 -22.46
CA GLU A 120 -10.12 -9.31 -22.84
C GLU A 120 -10.80 -8.03 -22.32
N GLU A 121 -10.52 -7.62 -21.08
CA GLU A 121 -11.18 -6.47 -20.44
C GLU A 121 -10.33 -5.19 -20.43
N GLY A 122 -9.05 -5.30 -20.79
CA GLY A 122 -8.09 -4.21 -20.61
C GLY A 122 -7.62 -4.08 -19.16
N VAL A 123 -6.62 -3.23 -18.95
CA VAL A 123 -6.07 -2.94 -17.61
C VAL A 123 -6.76 -1.70 -17.05
N GLU A 124 -7.37 -1.82 -15.86
CA GLU A 124 -7.96 -0.68 -15.15
C GLU A 124 -6.91 0.42 -14.92
N ASP A 125 -7.36 1.68 -14.99
CA ASP A 125 -6.47 2.84 -14.95
C ASP A 125 -5.59 2.84 -13.69
N GLY A 126 -6.15 2.53 -12.51
CA GLY A 126 -5.39 2.44 -11.26
C GLY A 126 -4.28 1.38 -11.30
N VAL A 127 -4.53 0.21 -11.87
CA VAL A 127 -3.52 -0.85 -12.02
C VAL A 127 -2.41 -0.41 -12.98
N ARG A 128 -2.76 0.27 -14.09
CA ARG A 128 -1.79 0.82 -15.03
C ARG A 128 -0.91 1.86 -14.34
N MET A 129 -1.51 2.80 -13.63
CA MET A 129 -0.79 3.86 -12.91
C MET A 129 0.12 3.29 -11.82
N TYR A 130 -0.31 2.26 -11.10
CA TYR A 130 0.54 1.56 -10.14
C TYR A 130 1.75 0.91 -10.80
N ARG A 131 1.55 0.23 -11.93
CA ARG A 131 2.66 -0.39 -12.69
C ARG A 131 3.69 0.65 -13.13
N GLU A 132 3.23 1.80 -13.61
CA GLU A 132 4.11 2.91 -14.00
C GLU A 132 4.88 3.47 -12.79
N LEU A 133 4.20 3.72 -11.67
CA LEU A 133 4.82 4.23 -10.45
C LEU A 133 5.84 3.24 -9.88
N PHE A 134 5.52 1.96 -9.85
CA PHE A 134 6.41 0.89 -9.40
C PHE A 134 7.63 0.74 -10.28
N GLU A 135 7.47 0.80 -11.61
CA GLU A 135 8.59 0.75 -12.55
C GLU A 135 9.54 1.94 -12.33
N GLU A 136 8.99 3.15 -12.20
CA GLU A 136 9.80 4.37 -12.02
C GLU A 136 10.55 4.37 -10.68
N VAL A 137 9.87 4.07 -9.57
CA VAL A 137 10.47 4.13 -8.23
C VAL A 137 11.45 2.98 -7.99
N SER A 138 11.30 1.86 -8.68
CA SER A 138 12.28 0.76 -8.62
C SER A 138 13.48 0.94 -9.57
N ASP A 139 13.48 1.96 -10.44
CA ASP A 139 14.61 2.32 -11.30
C ASP A 139 15.60 3.27 -10.58
N PHE A 140 16.13 2.78 -9.46
CA PHE A 140 17.19 3.43 -8.70
C PHE A 140 18.44 2.56 -8.65
N ASP A 141 19.60 3.20 -8.47
CA ASP A 141 20.87 2.51 -8.28
C ASP A 141 21.28 2.65 -6.81
N GLY A 142 21.30 1.53 -6.10
CA GLY A 142 21.67 1.50 -4.68
C GLY A 142 23.11 1.96 -4.39
N GLU A 143 24.05 1.73 -5.32
CA GLU A 143 25.49 2.00 -5.12
C GLU A 143 25.90 3.40 -5.58
N GLU A 144 25.55 3.79 -6.81
CA GLU A 144 26.06 5.02 -7.41
C GLU A 144 25.17 6.24 -7.17
N GLY A 145 23.87 6.04 -6.93
CA GLY A 145 22.95 7.09 -6.50
C GLY A 145 22.72 8.25 -7.49
N LYS A 146 21.47 8.66 -7.73
CA LYS A 146 21.21 9.91 -8.46
C LYS A 146 21.48 11.10 -7.52
N GLU A 147 22.14 12.14 -8.02
CA GLU A 147 22.43 13.39 -7.26
C GLU A 147 23.21 13.18 -5.94
N GLY A 148 24.06 12.15 -5.90
CA GLY A 148 24.89 11.78 -4.74
C GLY A 148 24.08 11.24 -3.56
N ILE A 149 22.87 10.75 -3.81
CA ILE A 149 22.03 10.03 -2.84
C ILE A 149 22.30 8.54 -3.04
N SER A 150 23.17 7.94 -2.22
CA SER A 150 23.54 6.52 -2.29
C SER A 150 23.39 5.84 -0.93
N GLY A 151 23.53 4.51 -0.90
CA GLY A 151 23.43 3.74 0.34
C GLY A 151 22.02 3.80 0.94
N VAL A 152 21.94 3.93 2.27
CA VAL A 152 20.67 3.89 3.02
C VAL A 152 19.65 4.93 2.54
N VAL A 153 20.10 6.12 2.13
CA VAL A 153 19.21 7.21 1.70
C VAL A 153 18.56 6.94 0.35
N GLY A 154 19.21 6.16 -0.52
CA GLY A 154 18.65 5.76 -1.82
C GLY A 154 17.39 4.91 -1.70
N ILE A 155 17.20 4.24 -0.55
CA ILE A 155 16.07 3.35 -0.28
C ILE A 155 14.82 4.14 0.18
N LEU A 156 14.95 5.44 0.47
CA LEU A 156 13.85 6.24 1.03
C LEU A 156 12.63 6.30 0.10
N GLN A 157 12.83 6.51 -1.22
CA GLN A 157 11.71 6.57 -2.18
C GLN A 157 10.90 5.27 -2.24
N PRO A 158 11.51 4.08 -2.48
CA PRO A 158 10.74 2.83 -2.50
C PRO A 158 10.14 2.50 -1.13
N LEU A 159 10.77 2.90 -0.03
CA LEU A 159 10.22 2.69 1.31
C LEU A 159 9.00 3.59 1.60
N VAL A 160 9.02 4.86 1.18
CA VAL A 160 7.86 5.77 1.26
C VAL A 160 6.73 5.29 0.37
N LEU A 161 7.03 4.74 -0.81
CA LEU A 161 6.03 4.11 -1.67
C LEU A 161 5.39 2.89 -1.00
N LEU A 162 6.19 1.99 -0.42
CA LEU A 162 5.71 0.85 0.36
C LEU A 162 4.81 1.34 1.50
N TRP A 163 5.31 2.22 2.37
CA TRP A 163 4.54 2.75 3.49
C TRP A 163 3.25 3.42 3.05
N GLY A 164 3.33 4.29 2.05
CA GLY A 164 2.20 5.11 1.62
C GLY A 164 1.05 4.27 1.09
N THR A 165 1.35 3.26 0.29
CA THR A 165 0.34 2.34 -0.21
C THR A 165 -0.30 1.52 0.91
N GLU A 166 0.49 0.91 1.79
CA GLU A 166 -0.04 0.10 2.90
C GLU A 166 -0.85 0.95 3.89
N LYS A 167 -0.43 2.21 4.10
CA LYS A 167 -1.12 3.17 4.94
C LYS A 167 -2.46 3.61 4.35
N CYS A 168 -2.52 3.91 3.06
CA CYS A 168 -3.78 4.20 2.37
C CYS A 168 -4.74 3.02 2.45
N TYR A 169 -4.24 1.81 2.21
CA TYR A 169 -5.05 0.59 2.24
C TYR A 169 -5.62 0.31 3.64
N LEU A 170 -4.81 0.42 4.69
CA LEU A 170 -5.26 0.27 6.07
C LEU A 170 -6.37 1.28 6.43
N GLU A 171 -6.21 2.55 6.06
CA GLU A 171 -7.18 3.59 6.39
C GLU A 171 -8.46 3.46 5.55
N ALA A 172 -8.34 3.04 4.29
CA ALA A 172 -9.47 2.71 3.43
C ALA A 172 -10.35 1.59 4.02
N TRP A 173 -9.73 0.51 4.47
CA TRP A 173 -10.47 -0.61 5.07
C TRP A 173 -11.01 -0.28 6.46
N ARG A 174 -10.34 0.58 7.23
CA ARG A 174 -10.89 1.12 8.49
C ARG A 174 -12.12 1.98 8.24
N PHE A 175 -12.12 2.79 7.17
CA PHE A 175 -13.29 3.55 6.76
C PHE A 175 -14.45 2.60 6.41
N ALA A 176 -14.21 1.57 5.58
CA ALA A 176 -15.22 0.55 5.29
C ALA A 176 -15.75 -0.14 6.57
N ALA A 177 -14.85 -0.52 7.48
CA ALA A 177 -15.21 -1.16 8.75
C ALA A 177 -16.13 -0.29 9.62
N SER A 178 -16.04 1.05 9.54
CA SER A 178 -16.88 1.96 10.32
C SER A 178 -18.38 1.80 10.02
N PHE A 179 -18.74 1.31 8.83
CA PHE A 179 -20.14 1.07 8.44
C PHE A 179 -20.67 -0.30 8.88
N THR A 180 -19.78 -1.26 9.17
CA THR A 180 -20.19 -2.63 9.57
C THR A 180 -20.94 -2.66 10.91
N SER A 181 -20.66 -1.70 11.79
CA SER A 181 -21.17 -1.65 13.17
C SER A 181 -22.53 -0.95 13.31
N HIS A 182 -22.91 -0.11 12.35
CA HIS A 182 -24.11 0.73 12.44
C HIS A 182 -25.41 0.02 12.04
N ASP A 183 -25.31 -1.11 11.33
CA ASP A 183 -26.48 -1.86 10.85
C ASP A 183 -26.93 -3.02 11.76
N HIS A 184 -26.17 -3.35 12.82
CA HIS A 184 -26.58 -4.38 13.78
C HIS A 184 -27.84 -4.01 14.60
N GLN A 185 -28.29 -2.76 14.57
CA GLN A 185 -29.52 -2.34 15.24
C GLN A 185 -30.77 -2.31 14.32
N ASN A 186 -30.62 -2.54 13.01
CA ASN A 186 -31.75 -2.41 12.06
C ASN A 186 -31.86 -3.49 10.96
N LEU A 187 -31.00 -4.51 10.93
CA LEU A 187 -31.16 -5.59 9.97
C LEU A 187 -31.89 -6.78 10.59
N ASP A 188 -33.12 -6.98 10.10
CA ASP A 188 -33.76 -8.29 10.08
C ASP A 188 -32.72 -9.35 9.69
N SER A 189 -32.69 -10.45 10.42
CA SER A 189 -31.81 -11.61 10.24
C SER A 189 -31.96 -12.35 8.89
N ASN A 190 -32.52 -11.68 7.88
CA ASN A 190 -32.84 -12.19 6.55
C ASN A 190 -32.21 -11.40 5.39
N ASN A 191 -31.50 -10.28 5.64
CA ASN A 191 -30.86 -9.54 4.55
C ASN A 191 -29.38 -9.98 4.43
N GLU A 192 -29.14 -10.93 3.53
CA GLU A 192 -27.79 -11.35 3.15
C GLU A 192 -27.10 -10.21 2.38
N ASP A 193 -25.79 -10.03 2.60
CA ASP A 193 -24.98 -9.06 1.86
C ASP A 193 -25.06 -9.34 0.36
N ALA A 194 -25.03 -8.29 -0.46
CA ALA A 194 -25.11 -8.41 -1.92
C ALA A 194 -23.97 -9.26 -2.54
N ASP A 195 -22.84 -9.37 -1.83
CA ASP A 195 -21.69 -10.19 -2.19
C ASP A 195 -21.62 -11.55 -1.42
N GLY A 196 -22.67 -11.91 -0.69
CA GLY A 196 -22.72 -13.08 0.20
C GLY A 196 -21.96 -12.90 1.54
N GLY A 197 -21.36 -11.73 1.75
CA GLY A 197 -20.62 -11.31 2.92
C GLY A 197 -19.12 -11.51 2.80
N ALA A 198 -18.59 -11.59 1.57
CA ALA A 198 -17.16 -11.74 1.33
C ALA A 198 -16.38 -10.55 1.90
N LEU A 199 -16.86 -9.33 1.65
CA LEU A 199 -16.23 -8.11 2.14
C LEU A 199 -16.28 -8.02 3.65
N ARG A 200 -17.47 -8.11 4.26
CA ARG A 200 -17.64 -7.89 5.71
C ARG A 200 -17.08 -9.02 6.58
N LYS A 201 -17.09 -10.27 6.10
CA LYS A 201 -16.65 -11.44 6.88
C LYS A 201 -15.18 -11.81 6.66
N GLU A 202 -14.60 -11.47 5.51
CA GLU A 202 -13.26 -11.93 5.13
C GLU A 202 -12.31 -10.75 4.87
N PHE A 203 -12.60 -9.92 3.87
CA PHE A 203 -11.67 -8.89 3.41
C PHE A 203 -11.46 -7.74 4.42
N ILE A 204 -12.55 -7.15 4.91
CA ILE A 204 -12.48 -6.03 5.88
C ILE A 204 -11.72 -6.47 7.15
N PRO A 205 -12.01 -7.61 7.79
CA PRO A 205 -11.25 -8.07 8.96
C PRO A 205 -9.77 -8.33 8.68
N ASN A 206 -9.40 -8.81 7.48
CA ASN A 206 -8.02 -9.10 7.12
C ASN A 206 -7.16 -7.81 7.16
N TRP A 207 -7.60 -6.76 6.47
CA TRP A 207 -6.86 -5.50 6.34
C TRP A 207 -7.18 -4.44 7.41
N THR A 208 -8.03 -4.78 8.37
CA THR A 208 -8.18 -3.99 9.62
C THR A 208 -7.59 -4.69 10.83
N SER A 209 -6.94 -5.84 10.64
CA SER A 209 -6.32 -6.61 11.71
C SER A 209 -5.17 -5.87 12.40
N ASP A 210 -4.95 -6.21 13.66
CA ASP A 210 -3.80 -5.70 14.44
C ASP A 210 -2.46 -6.10 13.81
N GLU A 211 -2.39 -7.27 13.17
CA GLU A 211 -1.19 -7.74 12.45
C GLU A 211 -0.86 -6.82 11.28
N PHE A 212 -1.85 -6.49 10.45
CA PHE A 212 -1.66 -5.58 9.32
C PHE A 212 -1.32 -4.16 9.81
N ALA A 213 -2.04 -3.64 10.81
CA ALA A 213 -1.74 -2.34 11.39
C ALA A 213 -0.32 -2.25 11.99
N ALA A 214 0.14 -3.31 12.66
CA ALA A 214 1.50 -3.39 13.18
C ALA A 214 2.54 -3.44 12.05
N PHE A 215 2.25 -4.13 10.94
CA PHE A 215 3.11 -4.12 9.76
C PHE A 215 3.26 -2.70 9.17
N VAL A 216 2.16 -1.97 8.96
CA VAL A 216 2.20 -0.57 8.48
C VAL A 216 3.03 0.31 9.41
N GLN A 217 2.86 0.15 10.73
CA GLN A 217 3.63 0.90 11.72
C GLN A 217 5.12 0.56 11.71
N ARG A 218 5.50 -0.70 11.44
CA ARG A 218 6.91 -1.08 11.27
C ARG A 218 7.53 -0.39 10.06
N ILE A 219 6.81 -0.33 8.93
CA ILE A 219 7.31 0.38 7.74
C ILE A 219 7.49 1.87 8.05
N GLU A 220 6.51 2.50 8.72
CA GLU A 220 6.60 3.89 9.17
C GLU A 220 7.85 4.14 10.02
N GLY A 221 8.15 3.26 10.98
CA GLY A 221 9.36 3.37 11.80
C GLY A 221 10.64 3.42 10.96
N VAL A 222 10.78 2.52 9.98
CA VAL A 222 11.98 2.48 9.13
C VAL A 222 12.04 3.67 8.17
N VAL A 223 10.89 4.20 7.69
CA VAL A 223 10.87 5.47 6.93
C VAL A 223 11.52 6.59 7.74
N GLU A 224 11.18 6.69 9.03
CA GLU A 224 11.74 7.72 9.90
C GLU A 224 13.22 7.49 10.21
N GLU A 225 13.64 6.24 10.43
CA GLU A 225 15.07 5.90 10.63
C GLU A 225 15.91 6.25 9.39
N VAL A 226 15.42 5.95 8.19
CA VAL A 226 16.09 6.34 6.93
C VAL A 226 16.09 7.86 6.77
N TRP A 227 14.99 8.54 7.12
CA TRP A 227 14.90 10.00 7.07
C TRP A 227 15.89 10.69 8.02
N GLU A 228 16.13 10.11 9.20
CA GLU A 228 17.13 10.63 10.14
C GLU A 228 18.55 10.59 9.58
N CYS A 229 18.86 9.57 8.77
CA CYS A 229 20.13 9.44 8.05
C CYS A 229 20.31 10.48 6.92
N VAL A 230 19.25 11.19 6.51
CA VAL A 230 19.33 12.20 5.45
C VAL A 230 20.16 13.41 5.92
N PRO A 231 21.25 13.77 5.21
CA PRO A 231 22.04 14.96 5.51
C PRO A 231 21.19 16.23 5.50
N VAL A 232 21.41 17.13 6.46
CA VAL A 232 20.59 18.34 6.67
C VAL A 232 20.48 19.18 5.40
N GLU A 233 21.57 19.31 4.65
CA GLU A 233 21.65 20.02 3.37
C GLU A 233 20.80 19.40 2.26
N LYS A 234 20.48 18.10 2.35
CA LYS A 234 19.64 17.38 1.38
C LYS A 234 18.17 17.27 1.80
N ARG A 235 17.84 17.47 3.08
CA ARG A 235 16.47 17.31 3.61
C ARG A 235 15.44 18.18 2.88
N GLN A 236 15.80 19.39 2.46
CA GLN A 236 14.86 20.23 1.71
C GLN A 236 14.53 19.64 0.34
N LEU A 237 15.55 19.17 -0.39
CA LEU A 237 15.41 18.57 -1.71
C LEU A 237 14.61 17.26 -1.63
N LEU A 238 15.10 16.33 -0.81
CA LEU A 238 14.49 15.01 -0.63
C LEU A 238 13.10 15.10 -0.01
N GLY A 239 12.88 16.03 0.93
CA GLY A 239 11.54 16.29 1.47
C GLY A 239 10.57 16.68 0.36
N GLY A 240 10.94 17.62 -0.53
CA GLY A 240 10.10 17.99 -1.66
C GLY A 240 9.88 16.87 -2.68
N GLU A 241 10.83 15.94 -2.83
CA GLU A 241 10.63 14.73 -3.62
C GLU A 241 9.63 13.77 -2.98
N MET A 242 9.72 13.55 -1.66
CA MET A 242 8.79 12.68 -0.93
C MET A 242 7.38 13.26 -0.94
N GLU A 243 7.22 14.58 -0.88
CA GLU A 243 5.92 15.24 -1.03
C GLU A 243 5.30 15.01 -2.41
N ARG A 244 6.11 15.10 -3.48
CA ARG A 244 5.64 14.80 -4.84
C ARG A 244 5.31 13.32 -5.02
N LEU A 245 6.13 12.43 -4.47
CA LEU A 245 5.86 11.00 -4.49
C LEU A 245 4.57 10.69 -3.72
N TRP A 246 4.36 11.30 -2.56
CA TRP A 246 3.15 11.17 -1.77
C TRP A 246 1.90 11.61 -2.54
N GLU A 247 1.93 12.79 -3.18
CA GLU A 247 0.83 13.22 -4.04
C GLU A 247 0.50 12.18 -5.12
N ARG A 248 1.53 11.59 -5.75
CA ARG A 248 1.34 10.56 -6.78
C ARG A 248 0.73 9.29 -6.20
N ILE A 249 1.20 8.82 -5.04
CA ILE A 249 0.62 7.66 -4.34
C ILE A 249 -0.87 7.88 -4.13
N LEU A 250 -1.28 9.03 -3.57
CA LEU A 250 -2.70 9.33 -3.33
C LEU A 250 -3.53 9.37 -4.61
N ARG A 251 -2.97 9.89 -5.72
CA ARG A 251 -3.66 9.89 -7.02
C ARG A 251 -3.85 8.48 -7.58
N VAL A 252 -2.85 7.61 -7.41
CA VAL A 252 -2.95 6.22 -7.86
C VAL A 252 -3.99 5.48 -7.01
N GLU A 253 -3.96 5.64 -5.69
CA GLU A 253 -4.92 5.03 -4.76
C GLU A 253 -6.36 5.49 -5.04
N GLY A 254 -6.58 6.79 -5.21
CA GLY A 254 -7.91 7.31 -5.55
C GLY A 254 -8.42 6.83 -6.92
N ALA A 255 -7.53 6.50 -7.85
CA ALA A 255 -7.89 5.94 -9.16
C ALA A 255 -8.04 4.41 -9.14
N PHE A 256 -7.73 3.74 -8.02
CA PHE A 256 -7.72 2.29 -7.91
C PHE A 256 -9.11 1.70 -7.68
N TRP A 257 -9.96 2.42 -6.94
CA TRP A 257 -11.30 1.96 -6.61
C TRP A 257 -12.20 1.92 -7.87
N PRO A 258 -13.00 0.84 -8.06
CA PRO A 258 -13.93 0.79 -9.18
C PRO A 258 -15.01 1.86 -9.05
N ARG A 259 -15.40 2.43 -10.18
CA ARG A 259 -16.58 3.31 -10.24
C ARG A 259 -17.85 2.49 -10.10
N ILE A 260 -18.76 2.96 -9.24
CA ILE A 260 -20.05 2.34 -8.91
C ILE A 260 -21.20 3.32 -9.06
#